data_AF-A0A7Y0RF14-F1
#
_entry.id   AF-A0A7Y0RF14-F1
#
_cell.length_a   1.000
_cell.length_b   1.000
_cell.length_c   1.000
_cell.angle_alpha   90.00
_cell.angle_beta   90.00
_cell.angle_gamma   90.00
#
_symmetry.space_group_name_H-M   'P 1'
#
loop_
_entity.id
_entity.type
_entity.pdbx_description
1 polymer ?
#
loop_
_entity_poly.entity_id
_entity_poly.type
_entity_poly.pdbx_seq_one_letter_code
_entity_poly.pdbx_strand_id
1 'polypeptide(L)'
;MQPLLSSLRRCFEGAVPAVIATCDENAMPNVAYLSQVHYIDENHVALSCDVFRLKGSDIYWVQSVEHVPGTSPSFAAPLAPSLLPVLRRSIERLGACQDLSSLLTDALACLAQEFNIQHAMVLMLDAVGDKLYTVASRGYLHSGVGSEIGLGEGIIGVAAREGVPIRIGHCGTGSLAGPRDLMKW
;
A
#
# COMPACT_ATOMS: atom_id res chain seq x y z
N MET A 1 0.21 -1.43 33.24
CA MET A 1 1.29 -2.16 32.55
C MET A 1 1.58 -1.38 31.27
N GLN A 2 2.80 -0.87 31.10
CA GLN A 2 3.15 -0.17 29.86
C GLN A 2 3.11 -1.18 28.70
N PRO A 3 2.46 -0.88 27.57
CA PRO A 3 2.46 -1.79 26.43
C PRO A 3 3.88 -1.97 25.90
N LEU A 4 4.24 -3.19 25.52
CA LEU A 4 5.50 -3.43 24.81
C LEU A 4 5.36 -2.98 23.36
N LEU A 5 6.41 -2.42 22.75
CA LEU A 5 6.39 -1.99 21.35
C LEU A 5 6.05 -3.15 20.39
N SER A 6 6.48 -4.37 20.73
CA SER A 6 6.13 -5.59 19.99
C SER A 6 4.63 -5.86 19.91
N SER A 7 3.85 -5.45 20.93
CA SER A 7 2.39 -5.56 20.91
C SER A 7 1.72 -4.63 19.89
N LEU A 8 2.42 -3.58 19.46
CA LEU A 8 1.96 -2.58 18.49
C LEU A 8 2.47 -2.85 17.06
N ARG A 9 3.18 -3.96 16.81
CA ARG A 9 3.78 -4.28 15.50
C ARG A 9 2.82 -4.09 14.32
N ARG A 10 1.56 -4.49 14.49
CA ARG A 10 0.52 -4.40 13.44
C ARG A 10 0.13 -2.97 13.08
N CYS A 11 0.32 -2.03 13.99
CA CYS A 11 0.13 -0.60 13.71
C CYS A 11 1.17 -0.08 12.71
N PHE A 12 2.31 -0.77 12.56
CA PHE A 12 3.42 -0.42 11.67
C PHE A 12 3.36 -1.15 10.31
N GLU A 13 2.31 -1.94 10.05
CA GLU A 13 2.11 -2.65 8.77
C GLU A 13 1.38 -1.79 7.72
N GLY A 14 1.24 -0.47 7.96
CA GLY A 14 0.65 0.48 7.02
C GLY A 14 -0.88 0.44 6.91
N ALA A 15 -1.55 -0.28 7.82
CA ALA A 15 -3.02 -0.37 7.88
C ALA A 15 -3.66 0.85 8.58
N VAL A 16 -2.94 1.47 9.53
CA VAL A 16 -3.40 2.65 10.28
C VAL A 16 -2.42 3.80 9.99
N PRO A 17 -2.91 4.98 9.56
CA PRO A 17 -2.03 6.14 9.38
C PRO A 17 -1.44 6.53 10.74
N ALA A 18 -0.11 6.55 10.82
CA ALA A 18 0.59 7.00 12.01
C ALA A 18 0.67 8.53 12.03
N VAL A 19 0.58 9.12 13.22
CA VAL A 19 0.71 10.56 13.45
C VAL A 19 1.94 10.78 14.31
N ILE A 20 2.81 11.70 13.90
CA ILE A 20 3.88 12.23 14.74
C ILE A 20 3.47 13.62 15.24
N ALA A 21 3.69 13.86 16.53
CA ALA A 21 3.65 15.18 17.10
C ALA A 21 5.06 15.53 17.58
N THR A 22 5.62 16.62 17.05
CA THR A 22 6.87 17.21 17.53
C THR A 22 6.55 18.56 18.19
N CYS A 23 7.47 19.07 19.00
CA CYS A 23 7.33 20.37 19.64
C CYS A 23 8.68 21.08 19.55
N ASP A 24 8.69 22.37 19.22
CA ASP A 24 9.92 23.15 19.22
C ASP A 24 10.31 23.64 20.62
N GLU A 25 11.44 24.36 20.73
CA GLU A 25 11.93 24.91 22.00
C GLU A 25 10.96 25.92 22.66
N ASN A 26 10.04 26.50 21.89
CA ASN A 26 9.02 27.43 22.37
C ASN A 26 7.68 26.74 22.69
N ALA A 27 7.68 25.40 22.73
CA ALA A 27 6.50 24.57 22.94
C ALA A 27 5.42 24.71 21.83
N MET A 28 5.80 25.13 20.62
CA MET A 28 4.87 25.13 19.47
C MET A 28 4.74 23.70 18.92
N PRO A 29 3.53 23.09 18.97
CA PRO A 29 3.34 21.74 18.48
C PRO A 29 3.27 21.71 16.94
N ASN A 30 3.90 20.70 16.36
CA ASN A 30 3.78 20.36 14.95
C ASN A 30 3.27 18.91 14.83
N VAL A 31 2.16 18.73 14.12
CA VAL A 31 1.55 17.42 13.92
C VAL A 31 1.63 17.06 12.45
N ALA A 32 2.24 15.93 12.13
CA ALA A 32 2.36 15.43 10.78
C ALA A 32 1.85 13.99 10.66
N TYR A 33 1.21 13.67 9.53
CA TYR A 33 0.87 12.30 9.18
C TYR A 33 2.10 11.63 8.57
N LEU A 34 2.42 10.44 9.07
CA LEU A 34 3.51 9.62 8.57
C LEU A 34 2.99 8.65 7.52
N SER A 35 3.67 8.60 6.38
CA SER A 35 3.35 7.65 5.31
C SER A 35 3.67 6.22 5.72
N GLN A 36 4.80 6.02 6.40
CA GLN A 36 5.25 4.72 6.90
C GLN A 36 6.00 4.87 8.23
N VAL A 37 5.74 3.91 9.11
CA VAL A 37 6.52 3.65 10.33
C VAL A 37 6.92 2.20 10.27
N HIS A 38 8.20 1.90 10.35
CA HIS A 38 8.73 0.54 10.26
C HIS A 38 9.17 0.08 11.65
N TYR A 39 8.68 -1.08 12.08
CA TYR A 39 9.19 -1.74 13.29
C TYR A 39 10.59 -2.29 13.02
N ILE A 40 11.56 -1.94 13.87
CA ILE A 40 12.92 -2.50 13.80
C ILE A 40 13.07 -3.60 14.86
N ASP A 41 12.91 -3.24 16.13
CA ASP A 41 13.00 -4.16 17.28
C ASP A 41 12.12 -3.65 18.44
N GLU A 42 12.28 -4.23 19.63
CA GLU A 42 11.45 -3.91 20.81
C GLU A 42 11.62 -2.48 21.33
N ASN A 43 12.69 -1.79 20.93
CA ASN A 43 13.05 -0.44 21.35
C ASN A 43 13.15 0.55 20.20
N HIS A 44 13.10 0.11 18.93
CA HIS A 44 13.37 0.98 17.78
C HIS A 44 12.28 0.95 16.71
N VAL A 45 12.03 2.12 16.12
CA VAL A 45 11.19 2.31 14.92
C VAL A 45 11.91 3.17 13.89
N ALA A 46 11.69 2.93 12.60
CA ALA A 46 12.17 3.79 11.53
C ALA A 46 11.01 4.63 10.96
N LEU A 47 11.22 5.93 10.80
CA LEU A 47 10.21 6.86 10.29
C LEU A 47 10.65 7.38 8.91
N SER A 48 9.75 7.32 7.93
CA SER A 48 9.95 7.95 6.63
C SER A 48 9.33 9.36 6.67
N CYS A 49 10.09 10.39 7.07
CA CYS A 49 9.56 11.74 7.00
C CYS A 49 10.64 12.79 6.70
N ASP A 50 10.27 13.78 5.88
CA ASP A 50 11.01 15.03 5.65
C ASP A 50 10.73 16.06 6.76
N VAL A 51 10.56 15.63 8.03
CA VAL A 51 10.30 16.56 9.16
C VAL A 51 11.59 17.27 9.59
N PHE A 52 12.75 16.69 9.27
CA PHE A 52 14.06 17.33 9.32
C PHE A 52 14.67 17.32 7.92
N ARG A 53 15.56 18.27 7.62
CA ARG A 53 16.17 18.56 6.29
C ARG A 53 17.04 17.43 5.68
N LEU A 54 16.72 16.15 5.90
CA LEU A 54 17.54 15.02 5.43
C LEU A 54 16.68 13.98 4.69
N LYS A 55 17.15 13.60 3.50
CA LYS A 55 16.43 12.81 2.47
C LYS A 55 16.43 11.29 2.72
N GLY A 56 16.30 10.83 3.95
CA GLY A 56 16.39 9.40 4.26
C GLY A 56 15.70 9.05 5.57
N SER A 57 15.11 7.86 5.64
CA SER A 57 14.47 7.34 6.85
C SER A 57 15.42 7.32 8.04
N ASP A 58 14.98 7.81 9.20
CA ASP A 58 15.75 7.83 10.44
C ASP A 58 15.22 6.78 11.44
N ILE A 59 16.14 6.20 12.23
CA ILE A 59 15.82 5.23 13.30
C ILE A 59 15.75 5.97 14.64
N TYR A 60 14.64 5.78 15.34
CA TYR A 60 14.36 6.41 16.62
C TYR A 60 14.25 5.36 17.72
N TRP A 61 14.80 5.69 18.89
CA TRP A 61 14.59 4.92 20.12
C TRP A 61 13.28 5.34 20.78
N VAL A 62 12.40 4.36 21.02
CA VAL A 62 11.18 4.49 21.81
C VAL A 62 11.51 4.53 23.30
N GLN A 63 11.23 5.68 23.94
CA GLN A 63 11.46 5.88 25.37
C GLN A 63 10.34 5.29 26.23
N SER A 64 9.09 5.46 25.82
CA SER A 64 7.93 4.94 26.50
C SER A 64 6.79 4.68 25.52
N VAL A 65 5.89 3.78 25.93
CA VAL A 65 4.64 3.51 25.24
C VAL A 65 3.53 3.70 26.26
N GLU A 66 2.58 4.56 25.93
CA GLU A 66 1.48 4.92 26.80
C GLU A 66 0.16 4.80 26.05
N HIS A 67 -0.83 4.18 26.70
CA HIS A 67 -2.18 4.14 26.15
C HIS A 67 -2.89 5.47 26.48
N VAL A 68 -3.06 6.32 25.46
CA VAL A 68 -3.80 7.59 25.62
C VAL A 68 -5.30 7.28 25.65
N PRO A 69 -6.03 7.66 26.72
CA PRO A 69 -7.48 7.48 26.78
C PRO A 69 -8.16 8.30 25.68
N GLY A 70 -8.84 7.62 24.78
CA GLY A 70 -9.65 8.20 23.70
C GLY A 70 -10.61 7.14 23.18
N THR A 71 -11.50 7.50 22.24
CA THR A 71 -12.43 6.57 21.59
C THR A 71 -11.64 5.58 20.73
N SER A 72 -10.96 4.63 21.35
CA SER A 72 -10.36 3.49 20.67
C SER A 72 -11.52 2.68 20.08
N PRO A 73 -11.64 2.54 18.75
CA PRO A 73 -12.55 1.53 18.22
C PRO A 73 -12.12 0.19 18.83
N SER A 74 -13.09 -0.59 19.31
CA SER A 74 -12.84 -1.88 19.94
C SER A 74 -12.08 -2.79 18.96
N PHE A 75 -10.76 -2.89 19.10
CA PHE A 75 -9.94 -3.87 18.39
C PHE A 75 -10.02 -5.24 19.09
N ALA A 76 -11.24 -5.69 19.39
CA ALA A 76 -11.52 -7.09 19.76
C ALA A 76 -11.68 -7.96 18.50
N ALA A 77 -10.94 -7.67 17.43
CA ALA A 77 -10.81 -8.61 16.32
C ALA A 77 -9.83 -9.71 16.75
N PRO A 78 -10.09 -11.00 16.45
CA PRO A 78 -9.09 -12.05 16.61
C PRO A 78 -7.77 -11.60 15.98
N LEU A 79 -6.65 -12.11 16.49
CA LEU A 79 -5.37 -11.93 15.82
C LEU A 79 -5.57 -12.28 14.33
N ALA A 80 -5.60 -11.28 13.43
CA ALA A 80 -5.76 -11.55 12.01
C ALA A 80 -4.76 -12.66 11.64
N PRO A 81 -5.21 -13.77 11.04
CA PRO A 81 -4.34 -14.89 10.76
C PRO A 81 -3.17 -14.41 9.90
N SER A 82 -1.97 -14.93 10.20
CA SER A 82 -0.76 -14.59 9.44
C SER A 82 -1.03 -14.83 7.95
N LEU A 83 -0.74 -13.82 7.13
CA LEU A 83 -0.86 -13.92 5.66
C LEU A 83 0.33 -14.68 5.04
N LEU A 84 1.37 -15.01 5.80
CA LEU A 84 2.56 -15.69 5.27
C LEU A 84 2.29 -17.10 4.72
N PRO A 85 1.52 -17.98 5.40
CA PRO A 85 1.15 -19.28 4.84
C PRO A 85 0.29 -19.15 3.59
N VAL A 86 -0.59 -18.15 3.56
CA VAL A 86 -1.45 -17.83 2.42
C VAL A 86 -0.59 -17.40 1.23
N LEU A 87 0.30 -16.43 1.44
CA LEU A 87 1.26 -15.96 0.45
C LEU A 87 2.15 -17.08 -0.10
N ARG A 88 2.66 -17.94 0.78
CA ARG A 88 3.47 -19.10 0.37
C ARG A 88 2.70 -20.02 -0.58
N ARG A 89 1.48 -20.41 -0.23
CA ARG A 89 0.63 -21.25 -1.10
C ARG A 89 0.32 -20.57 -2.43
N SER A 90 0.07 -19.25 -2.43
CA SER A 90 -0.14 -18.49 -3.65
C SER A 90 1.10 -18.51 -4.55
N ILE A 91 2.30 -18.29 -4.00
CA ILE A 91 3.56 -18.34 -4.77
C ILE A 91 3.80 -19.74 -5.33
N GLU A 92 3.60 -20.79 -4.53
CA GLU A 92 3.75 -22.20 -4.98
C GLU A 92 2.80 -22.52 -6.15
N ARG A 93 1.55 -22.06 -6.08
CA ARG A 93 0.57 -22.23 -7.16
C ARG A 93 0.99 -21.48 -8.43
N LEU A 94 1.42 -20.24 -8.30
CA LEU A 94 1.89 -19.44 -9.44
C LEU A 94 3.14 -20.04 -10.09
N GLY A 95 4.04 -20.61 -9.28
CA GLY A 95 5.24 -21.30 -9.76
C GLY A 95 4.96 -22.58 -10.55
N ALA A 96 3.75 -23.15 -10.46
CA ALA A 96 3.33 -24.33 -11.21
C ALA A 96 2.71 -24.01 -12.58
N CYS A 97 2.41 -22.73 -12.86
CA CYS A 97 1.84 -22.30 -14.13
C CYS A 97 2.87 -22.45 -15.27
N GLN A 98 2.45 -22.97 -16.42
CA GLN A 98 3.33 -23.22 -17.58
C GLN A 98 3.25 -22.15 -18.67
N ASP A 99 2.30 -21.22 -18.55
CA ASP A 99 2.07 -20.17 -19.51
C ASP A 99 1.59 -18.88 -18.81
N LEU A 100 1.78 -17.75 -19.50
CA LEU A 100 1.46 -16.42 -18.97
C LEU A 100 -0.04 -16.23 -18.72
N SER A 101 -0.91 -16.82 -19.55
CA SER A 101 -2.36 -16.67 -19.40
C SER A 101 -2.84 -17.35 -18.12
N SER A 102 -2.39 -18.58 -17.87
CA SER A 102 -2.66 -19.32 -16.63
C SER A 102 -2.08 -18.60 -15.43
N LEU A 103 -0.85 -18.09 -15.52
CA LEU A 103 -0.19 -17.33 -14.44
C LEU A 103 -1.00 -16.09 -14.04
N LEU A 104 -1.39 -15.25 -15.01
CA LEU A 104 -2.14 -14.02 -14.76
C LEU A 104 -3.53 -14.31 -14.19
N THR A 105 -4.20 -15.34 -14.73
CA THR A 105 -5.52 -15.77 -14.27
C THR A 105 -5.46 -16.24 -12.81
N ASP A 106 -4.50 -17.12 -12.49
CA ASP A 106 -4.33 -17.64 -11.13
C ASP A 106 -3.87 -16.56 -10.16
N ALA A 107 -3.02 -15.62 -10.58
CA ALA A 107 -2.59 -14.49 -9.74
C ALA A 107 -3.79 -13.62 -9.33
N LEU A 108 -4.62 -13.22 -10.29
CA LEU A 108 -5.81 -12.42 -10.01
C LEU A 108 -6.82 -13.19 -9.16
N ALA A 109 -6.96 -14.51 -9.35
CA ALA A 109 -7.82 -15.36 -8.53
C ALA A 109 -7.33 -15.44 -7.07
N CYS A 110 -6.02 -15.65 -6.85
CA CYS A 110 -5.43 -15.62 -5.52
C CYS A 110 -5.68 -14.28 -4.82
N LEU A 111 -5.47 -13.15 -5.51
CA LEU A 111 -5.78 -11.83 -4.96
C LEU A 111 -7.23 -11.71 -4.46
N ALA A 112 -8.21 -12.31 -5.15
CA ALA A 112 -9.59 -12.36 -4.67
C ALA A 112 -9.77 -13.19 -3.41
N GLN A 113 -9.37 -14.45 -3.54
CA GLN A 113 -9.86 -15.52 -2.70
C GLN A 113 -9.12 -15.52 -1.37
N GLU A 114 -7.84 -15.13 -1.42
CA GLU A 114 -6.90 -15.28 -0.33
C GLU A 114 -6.53 -13.92 0.30
N PHE A 115 -6.54 -12.84 -0.48
CA PHE A 115 -6.14 -11.49 -0.02
C PHE A 115 -7.29 -10.48 0.04
N ASN A 116 -8.51 -10.89 -0.31
CA ASN A 116 -9.70 -10.05 -0.35
C ASN A 116 -9.56 -8.80 -1.25
N ILE A 117 -8.71 -8.87 -2.27
CA ILE A 117 -8.56 -7.83 -3.30
C ILE A 117 -9.46 -8.21 -4.47
N GLN A 118 -10.68 -7.68 -4.47
CA GLN A 118 -11.71 -8.07 -5.43
C GLN A 118 -11.52 -7.47 -6.83
N HIS A 119 -10.88 -6.31 -6.92
CA HIS A 119 -10.67 -5.56 -8.16
C HIS A 119 -9.18 -5.38 -8.40
N ALA A 120 -8.68 -5.99 -9.46
CA ALA A 120 -7.27 -5.93 -9.82
C ALA A 120 -7.10 -6.07 -11.33
N MET A 121 -6.07 -5.42 -11.85
CA MET A 121 -5.67 -5.50 -13.25
C MET A 121 -4.15 -5.54 -13.38
N VAL A 122 -3.69 -6.19 -14.43
CA VAL A 122 -2.28 -6.27 -14.78
C VAL A 122 -2.10 -5.64 -16.15
N LEU A 123 -1.15 -4.72 -16.23
CA LEU A 123 -0.74 -4.08 -17.47
C LEU A 123 0.70 -4.50 -17.78
N MET A 124 1.01 -4.69 -19.06
CA MET A 124 2.36 -4.94 -19.54
C MET A 124 2.86 -3.74 -20.34
N LEU A 125 4.16 -3.46 -20.23
CA LEU A 125 4.84 -2.44 -21.00
C LEU A 125 5.19 -2.97 -22.38
N ASP A 126 4.72 -2.29 -23.42
CA ASP A 126 5.29 -2.34 -24.75
C ASP A 126 6.39 -1.28 -24.85
N ALA A 127 7.65 -1.70 -24.72
CA ALA A 127 8.81 -0.81 -24.75
C ALA A 127 9.04 -0.18 -26.12
N VAL A 128 8.52 -0.76 -27.21
CA VAL A 128 8.66 -0.21 -28.56
C VAL A 128 7.61 0.87 -28.80
N GLY A 129 6.38 0.63 -28.34
CA GLY A 129 5.26 1.56 -28.46
C GLY A 129 5.16 2.62 -27.37
N ASP A 130 6.05 2.61 -26.38
CA ASP A 130 6.07 3.49 -25.19
C ASP A 130 4.72 3.55 -24.46
N LYS A 131 4.07 2.39 -24.35
CA LYS A 131 2.69 2.25 -23.86
C LYS A 131 2.49 1.04 -22.99
N LEU A 132 1.55 1.14 -22.07
CA LEU A 132 1.04 0.04 -21.27
C LEU A 132 -0.20 -0.51 -21.94
N TYR A 133 -0.37 -1.82 -21.95
CA TYR A 133 -1.62 -2.46 -22.35
C TYR A 133 -2.10 -3.42 -21.27
N THR A 134 -3.40 -3.44 -21.03
CA THR A 134 -4.00 -4.33 -20.03
C THR A 134 -4.03 -5.76 -20.58
N VAL A 135 -3.49 -6.69 -19.80
CA VAL A 135 -3.37 -8.11 -20.19
C VAL A 135 -4.30 -9.02 -19.40
N ALA A 136 -4.68 -8.58 -18.20
CA ALA A 136 -5.60 -9.31 -17.36
C ALA A 136 -6.32 -8.35 -16.41
N SER A 137 -7.56 -8.68 -16.07
CA SER A 137 -8.41 -7.85 -15.22
C SER A 137 -9.42 -8.72 -14.49
N ARG A 138 -9.78 -8.35 -13.27
CA ARG A 138 -10.84 -9.03 -12.50
C ARG A 138 -11.59 -8.04 -11.61
N GLY A 139 -12.88 -8.28 -11.42
CA GLY A 139 -13.76 -7.51 -10.55
C GLY A 139 -14.39 -6.28 -11.20
N TYR A 140 -13.80 -5.74 -12.27
CA TYR A 140 -14.36 -4.61 -13.00
C TYR A 140 -15.53 -5.03 -13.90
N LEU A 141 -16.51 -4.12 -14.06
CA LEU A 141 -17.68 -4.34 -14.93
C LEU A 141 -17.28 -4.56 -16.40
N HIS A 142 -16.24 -3.85 -16.84
CA HIS A 142 -15.60 -4.04 -18.13
C HIS A 142 -14.16 -4.52 -17.87
N SER A 143 -13.68 -5.50 -18.63
CA SER A 143 -12.36 -6.09 -18.41
C SER A 143 -11.22 -5.10 -18.66
N GLY A 144 -11.21 -4.46 -19.83
CA GLY A 144 -10.17 -3.49 -20.20
C GLY A 144 -8.97 -4.15 -20.81
N VAL A 145 -8.99 -5.48 -20.95
CA VAL A 145 -8.01 -6.24 -21.70
C VAL A 145 -7.93 -5.69 -23.12
N GLY A 146 -6.72 -5.31 -23.53
CA GLY A 146 -6.45 -4.66 -24.81
C GLY A 146 -6.52 -3.13 -24.80
N SER A 147 -7.01 -2.50 -23.72
CA SER A 147 -6.92 -1.03 -23.58
C SER A 147 -5.47 -0.60 -23.37
N GLU A 148 -5.12 0.55 -23.95
CA GLU A 148 -3.75 1.08 -23.97
C GLU A 148 -3.68 2.44 -23.27
N ILE A 149 -2.57 2.69 -22.59
CA ILE A 149 -2.28 3.95 -21.89
C ILE A 149 -0.83 4.34 -22.19
N GLY A 150 -0.57 5.55 -22.67
CA GLY A 150 0.78 6.04 -22.90
C GLY A 150 1.58 6.21 -21.60
N LEU A 151 2.90 6.04 -21.64
CA LEU A 151 3.72 6.40 -20.48
C LEU A 151 3.57 7.89 -20.15
N GLY A 152 3.39 8.19 -18.86
CA GLY A 152 3.08 9.54 -18.40
C GLY A 152 1.63 10.01 -18.55
N GLU A 153 0.75 9.22 -19.19
CA GLU A 153 -0.66 9.55 -19.31
C GLU A 153 -1.46 9.01 -18.12
N GLY A 154 -2.22 9.89 -17.48
CA GLY A 154 -3.01 9.55 -16.29
C GLY A 154 -2.13 9.05 -15.13
N ILE A 155 -2.78 8.60 -14.06
CA ILE A 155 -2.05 8.18 -12.85
C ILE A 155 -1.27 6.87 -13.09
N ILE A 156 -1.83 5.96 -13.91
CA ILE A 156 -1.19 4.68 -14.25
C ILE A 156 0.07 4.92 -15.10
N GLY A 157 -0.02 5.74 -16.15
CA GLY A 157 1.13 6.03 -17.01
C GLY A 157 2.22 6.80 -16.27
N VAL A 158 1.88 7.74 -15.38
CA VAL A 158 2.87 8.43 -14.52
C VAL A 158 3.55 7.45 -13.57
N ALA A 159 2.80 6.58 -12.88
CA ALA A 159 3.39 5.58 -11.98
C ALA A 159 4.40 4.68 -12.71
N ALA A 160 4.07 4.25 -13.94
CA ALA A 160 4.94 3.40 -14.73
C ALA A 160 6.19 4.13 -15.23
N ARG A 161 6.07 5.38 -15.71
CA ARG A 161 7.22 6.16 -16.18
C ARG A 161 8.22 6.45 -15.07
N GLU A 162 7.72 6.82 -13.90
CA GLU A 162 8.57 7.16 -12.75
C GLU A 162 9.04 5.92 -11.97
N GLY A 163 8.45 4.74 -12.22
CA GLY A 163 8.80 3.50 -11.52
C GLY A 163 8.46 3.51 -10.02
N VAL A 164 7.50 4.34 -9.61
CA VAL A 164 7.10 4.50 -8.19
C VAL A 164 5.64 4.10 -7.97
N PRO A 165 5.33 3.39 -6.87
CA PRO A 165 3.96 3.04 -6.54
C PRO A 165 3.17 4.29 -6.13
N ILE A 166 1.98 4.49 -6.71
CA ILE A 166 1.07 5.57 -6.36
C ILE A 166 -0.14 4.99 -5.59
N ARG A 167 -0.41 5.54 -4.40
CA ARG A 167 -1.58 5.18 -3.59
C ARG A 167 -2.58 6.34 -3.57
N ILE A 168 -3.81 6.07 -4.00
CA ILE A 168 -4.90 7.06 -3.97
C ILE A 168 -5.74 6.81 -2.70
N GLY A 169 -5.63 7.70 -1.72
CA GLY A 169 -6.31 7.56 -0.41
C GLY A 169 -7.76 8.06 -0.39
N HIS A 170 -8.12 8.98 -1.28
CA HIS A 170 -9.47 9.53 -1.39
C HIS A 170 -9.76 9.92 -2.84
N CYS A 171 -10.77 9.30 -3.45
CA CYS A 171 -11.23 9.69 -4.79
C CYS A 171 -12.34 10.74 -4.61
N GLY A 172 -11.94 12.00 -4.43
CA GLY A 172 -12.87 13.11 -4.32
C GLY A 172 -13.57 13.36 -5.66
N THR A 173 -14.90 13.54 -5.62
CA THR A 173 -15.77 13.78 -6.79
C THR A 173 -15.42 15.01 -7.64
N GLY A 174 -14.38 15.80 -7.28
CA GLY A 174 -13.99 17.04 -7.95
C GLY A 174 -12.54 17.13 -8.43
N SER A 175 -11.72 16.08 -8.31
CA SER A 175 -10.35 16.07 -8.85
C SER A 175 -10.27 15.15 -10.06
N LEU A 176 -10.63 15.65 -11.25
CA LEU A 176 -10.25 15.23 -12.62
C LEU A 176 -9.83 13.77 -12.91
N ALA A 177 -10.33 12.79 -12.18
CA ALA A 177 -10.01 11.39 -12.36
C ALA A 177 -11.08 10.52 -11.69
N GLY A 178 -12.30 10.52 -12.23
CA GLY A 178 -13.21 9.41 -11.90
C GLY A 178 -12.56 8.07 -12.28
N PRO A 179 -13.02 6.92 -11.76
CA PRO A 179 -12.57 5.62 -12.25
C PRO A 179 -12.75 5.45 -13.78
N ARG A 180 -13.59 6.27 -14.41
CA ARG A 180 -13.76 6.41 -15.86
C ARG A 180 -12.68 7.23 -16.57
N ASP A 181 -11.99 8.14 -15.89
CA ASP A 181 -10.89 8.97 -16.44
C ASP A 181 -9.51 8.34 -16.18
N LEU A 182 -9.40 7.50 -15.15
CA LEU A 182 -8.23 6.64 -14.90
C LEU A 182 -8.06 5.55 -15.97
N MET A 183 -9.17 5.20 -16.63
CA MET A 183 -9.26 4.17 -17.65
C MET A 183 -10.08 4.78 -18.79
N LYS A 184 -9.47 5.66 -19.59
CA LYS A 184 -10.06 5.98 -20.89
C LYS A 184 -10.08 4.67 -21.68
N TRP A 185 -11.28 4.20 -22.01
CA TRP A 185 -11.50 3.11 -22.95
C TRP A 185 -11.38 3.64 -24.37
#